data_AF-R5G1R9-F1
#
_entry.id   AF-R5G1R9-F1
#
_cell.length_a   1.000
_cell.length_b   1.000
_cell.length_c   1.000
_cell.angle_alpha   90.00
_cell.angle_beta   90.00
_cell.angle_gamma   90.00
#
_symmetry.space_group_name_H-M   'P 1'
#
loop_
_entity.id
_entity.type
_entity.pdbx_description
1 polymer ?
#
loop_
_entity_poly.entity_id
_entity_poly.type
_entity_poly.pdbx_seq_one_letter_code
_entity_poly.pdbx_strand_id
1 'polypeptide(L)'
;MDAPCSGEGMFRKEPAAIDNWSEANISLCTLRQREILDEAWMMLEEGGHLIYSTCTYNRDENEEQLHYLQSKYPLKLLRIDLPTEWGIWEREEGVYSLMPHRVEGEGLTIFAVEKCGGDTSPKAGKPQTTSTTPPLLASLFERENLYEHRGTWYHLSKAGQEVLSLLKGVQVLTGGVPLGTQKGKDFLPAHGWASSAPLATKAPFPRYEATDEEVLRFLKREVLNIESERGINLLTYQGIPLGFIKQVGNRANNLYPRHLALRNSSLTTKDIPNWITL
;
A
#
# COMPACT_ATOMS: atom_id res chain seq x y z
N MET A 1 -11.87 7.12 0.14
CA MET A 1 -12.79 6.12 0.68
C MET A 1 -13.31 5.34 -0.51
N ASP A 2 -12.79 4.13 -0.69
CA ASP A 2 -13.30 3.20 -1.69
C ASP A 2 -14.31 2.29 -1.00
N ALA A 3 -15.58 2.47 -1.33
CA ALA A 3 -16.67 1.95 -0.53
C ALA A 3 -17.03 0.53 -0.97
N PRO A 4 -17.27 -0.41 -0.03
CA PRO A 4 -17.93 -1.66 -0.37
C PRO A 4 -19.28 -1.37 -1.05
N CYS A 5 -19.47 -1.83 -2.27
CA CYS A 5 -20.63 -1.54 -3.10
C CYS A 5 -21.24 -2.81 -3.71
N SER A 6 -22.37 -2.67 -4.39
CA SER A 6 -23.04 -3.77 -5.11
C SER A 6 -22.22 -4.33 -6.28
N GLY A 7 -21.22 -3.58 -6.78
CA GLY A 7 -20.20 -4.10 -7.69
C GLY A 7 -20.67 -4.34 -9.13
N GLU A 8 -21.62 -3.55 -9.63
CA GLU A 8 -22.12 -3.67 -11.02
C GLU A 8 -21.00 -3.53 -12.07
N GLY A 9 -19.94 -2.78 -11.76
CA GLY A 9 -18.74 -2.66 -12.59
C GLY A 9 -17.94 -3.97 -12.71
N MET A 10 -18.12 -4.91 -11.79
CA MET A 10 -17.41 -6.20 -11.82
C MET A 10 -18.05 -7.21 -12.77
N PHE A 11 -19.28 -6.98 -13.26
CA PHE A 11 -20.03 -7.97 -14.06
C PHE A 11 -19.29 -8.46 -15.31
N ARG A 12 -18.51 -7.58 -15.97
CA ARG A 12 -17.76 -7.94 -17.18
C ARG A 12 -16.52 -8.80 -16.87
N LYS A 13 -15.88 -8.58 -15.73
CA LYS A 13 -14.65 -9.27 -15.31
C LYS A 13 -14.94 -10.55 -14.51
N GLU A 14 -16.01 -10.53 -13.72
CA GLU A 14 -16.39 -11.58 -12.78
C GLU A 14 -17.88 -11.90 -12.94
N PRO A 15 -18.27 -12.80 -13.86
CA PRO A 15 -19.68 -13.12 -14.12
C PRO A 15 -20.47 -13.58 -12.88
N ALA A 16 -19.79 -14.24 -11.92
CA ALA A 16 -20.39 -14.66 -10.65
C ALA A 16 -20.83 -13.48 -9.75
N ALA A 17 -20.36 -12.25 -10.01
CA ALA A 17 -20.82 -11.06 -9.30
C ALA A 17 -22.31 -10.76 -9.59
N ILE A 18 -22.81 -11.15 -10.76
CA ILE A 18 -24.21 -10.98 -11.17
C ILE A 18 -25.15 -11.72 -10.21
N ASP A 19 -24.77 -12.93 -9.79
CA ASP A 19 -25.60 -13.77 -8.90
C ASP A 19 -25.79 -13.16 -7.50
N ASN A 20 -24.89 -12.27 -7.09
CA ASN A 20 -24.95 -11.58 -5.80
C ASN A 20 -25.67 -10.23 -5.87
N TRP A 21 -26.08 -9.79 -7.05
CA TRP A 21 -26.75 -8.52 -7.24
C TRP A 21 -28.25 -8.63 -6.93
N SER A 22 -28.77 -7.66 -6.18
CA SER A 22 -30.20 -7.47 -5.93
C SER A 22 -30.47 -6.07 -5.39
N GLU A 23 -31.69 -5.57 -5.52
CA GLU A 23 -32.11 -4.30 -4.91
C GLU A 23 -31.93 -4.29 -3.37
N ALA A 24 -32.12 -5.45 -2.74
CA ALA A 24 -31.86 -5.63 -1.32
C ALA A 24 -30.37 -5.46 -0.99
N ASN A 25 -29.47 -5.96 -1.85
CA ASN A 25 -28.03 -5.78 -1.69
C ASN A 25 -27.60 -4.32 -1.90
N ILE A 26 -28.18 -3.63 -2.90
CA ILE A 26 -27.97 -2.18 -3.10
C ILE A 26 -28.34 -1.43 -1.82
N SER A 27 -29.54 -1.66 -1.29
CA SER A 27 -30.01 -1.01 -0.05
C SER A 27 -29.07 -1.27 1.14
N LEU A 28 -28.58 -2.50 1.28
CA LEU A 28 -27.62 -2.87 2.32
C LEU A 28 -26.28 -2.12 2.15
N CYS A 29 -25.76 -2.06 0.93
CA CYS A 29 -24.54 -1.35 0.58
C CYS A 29 -24.68 0.16 0.84
N THR A 30 -25.77 0.80 0.38
CA THR A 30 -26.09 2.21 0.62
C THR A 30 -26.05 2.56 2.10
N LEU A 31 -26.66 1.75 2.97
CA LEU A 31 -26.65 2.01 4.42
C LEU A 31 -25.25 1.86 5.00
N ARG A 32 -24.53 0.80 4.64
CA ARG A 32 -23.15 0.57 5.08
C ARG A 32 -22.21 1.69 4.62
N GLN A 33 -22.37 2.19 3.40
CA GLN A 33 -21.59 3.29 2.86
C GLN A 33 -21.77 4.54 3.70
N ARG A 34 -23.00 4.86 4.12
CA ARG A 34 -23.29 5.99 4.99
C ARG A 34 -22.63 5.87 6.36
N GLU A 35 -22.65 4.68 6.97
CA GLU A 35 -21.94 4.41 8.23
C GLU A 35 -20.43 4.65 8.08
N ILE A 36 -19.81 4.15 7.01
CA ILE A 36 -18.38 4.35 6.76
C ILE A 36 -18.07 5.81 6.45
N LEU A 37 -18.93 6.49 5.69
CA LEU A 37 -18.81 7.90 5.34
C LEU A 37 -18.84 8.78 6.60
N ASP A 38 -19.74 8.50 7.54
CA ASP A 38 -19.81 9.21 8.81
C ASP A 38 -18.50 9.09 9.59
N GLU A 39 -17.98 7.87 9.76
CA GLU A 39 -16.71 7.64 10.46
C GLU A 39 -15.53 8.29 9.72
N ALA A 40 -15.47 8.16 8.39
CA ALA A 40 -14.45 8.80 7.57
C ALA A 40 -14.48 10.33 7.71
N TRP A 41 -15.68 10.92 7.73
CA TRP A 41 -15.87 12.36 7.88
C TRP A 41 -15.37 12.87 9.24
N MET A 42 -15.63 12.11 10.31
CA MET A 42 -15.17 12.43 11.65
C MET A 42 -13.64 12.38 11.79
N MET A 43 -12.96 11.54 11.00
CA MET A 43 -11.49 11.44 10.99
C MET A 43 -10.77 12.56 10.22
N LEU A 44 -11.48 13.32 9.38
CA LEU A 44 -10.87 14.42 8.61
C LEU A 44 -10.59 15.63 9.51
N GLU A 45 -9.42 16.22 9.33
CA GLU A 45 -9.13 17.56 9.85
C GLU A 45 -9.88 18.65 9.05
N GLU A 46 -9.94 19.86 9.59
CA GLU A 46 -10.49 21.02 8.89
C GLU A 46 -9.72 21.28 7.58
N GLY A 47 -10.45 21.51 6.48
CA GLY A 47 -9.85 21.62 5.14
C GLY A 47 -9.36 20.28 4.56
N GLY A 48 -9.50 19.17 5.29
CA GLY A 48 -9.18 17.83 4.80
C GLY A 48 -10.10 17.40 3.66
N HIS A 49 -9.57 16.58 2.74
CA HIS A 49 -10.30 16.12 1.56
C HIS A 49 -10.79 14.69 1.70
N LEU A 50 -12.05 14.46 1.37
CA LEU A 50 -12.63 13.13 1.17
C LEU A 50 -12.83 12.90 -0.31
N ILE A 51 -12.17 11.88 -0.85
CA ILE A 51 -12.50 11.33 -2.16
C ILE A 51 -13.34 10.08 -1.91
N TYR A 52 -14.53 10.01 -2.49
CA TYR A 52 -15.40 8.83 -2.47
C TYR A 52 -15.29 8.09 -3.81
N SER A 53 -15.30 6.76 -3.77
CA SER A 53 -15.39 5.94 -4.97
C SER A 53 -16.21 4.68 -4.77
N THR A 54 -16.86 4.22 -5.84
CA THR A 54 -17.46 2.89 -5.95
C THR A 54 -17.18 2.28 -7.32
N CYS A 55 -17.25 0.96 -7.42
CA CYS A 55 -17.30 0.23 -8.71
C CYS A 55 -18.74 -0.17 -9.08
N THR A 56 -19.72 0.70 -8.84
CA THR A 56 -21.13 0.48 -9.19
C THR A 56 -21.75 1.69 -9.92
N TYR A 57 -22.89 1.51 -10.59
CA TYR A 57 -23.50 2.54 -11.45
C TYR A 57 -24.79 3.14 -10.89
N ASN A 58 -25.50 2.42 -10.03
CA ASN A 58 -26.76 2.90 -9.47
C ASN A 58 -26.59 4.20 -8.67
N ARG A 59 -27.67 4.96 -8.57
CA ARG A 59 -27.63 6.29 -7.95
C ARG A 59 -27.57 6.26 -6.43
N ASP A 60 -28.19 5.24 -5.83
CA ASP A 60 -28.30 5.09 -4.38
C ASP A 60 -26.91 4.99 -3.71
N GLU A 61 -25.96 4.36 -4.39
CA GLU A 61 -24.58 4.19 -3.93
C GLU A 61 -23.63 5.31 -4.44
N ASN A 62 -24.12 6.26 -5.24
CA ASN A 62 -23.30 7.29 -5.89
C ASN A 62 -23.81 8.71 -5.59
N GLU A 63 -24.65 9.28 -6.45
CA GLU A 63 -25.17 10.65 -6.32
C GLU A 63 -25.85 10.86 -4.96
N GLU A 64 -26.65 9.88 -4.52
CA GLU A 64 -27.37 9.96 -3.24
C GLU A 64 -26.45 9.92 -2.01
N GLN A 65 -25.20 9.44 -2.16
CA GLN A 65 -24.18 9.50 -1.10
C GLN A 65 -23.57 10.89 -0.97
N LEU A 66 -23.38 11.59 -2.09
CA LEU A 66 -22.98 13.00 -2.07
C LEU A 66 -24.09 13.86 -1.44
N HIS A 67 -25.35 13.65 -1.86
CA HIS A 67 -26.50 14.36 -1.27
C HIS A 67 -26.63 14.09 0.23
N TYR A 68 -26.44 12.84 0.64
CA TYR A 68 -26.42 12.47 2.06
C TYR A 68 -25.38 13.29 2.84
N LEU A 69 -24.13 13.34 2.36
CA LEU A 69 -23.07 14.12 3.01
C LEU A 69 -23.42 15.62 3.06
N GLN A 70 -23.88 16.20 1.95
CA GLN A 70 -24.28 17.62 1.86
C GLN A 70 -25.42 17.97 2.82
N SER A 71 -26.35 17.04 3.03
CA SER A 71 -27.49 17.25 3.94
C SER A 71 -27.09 17.22 5.41
N LYS A 72 -25.97 16.56 5.74
CA LYS A 72 -25.58 16.24 7.12
C LYS A 72 -24.41 17.08 7.61
N TYR A 73 -23.48 17.44 6.73
CA TYR A 73 -22.22 18.06 7.10
C TYR A 73 -21.94 19.35 6.33
N PRO A 74 -21.34 20.35 6.98
CA PRO A 74 -20.80 21.51 6.28
C PRO A 74 -19.60 21.06 5.42
N LEU A 75 -19.74 21.20 4.11
CA LEU A 75 -18.73 20.77 3.16
C LEU A 75 -18.67 21.69 1.94
N LYS A 76 -17.56 21.62 1.23
CA LYS A 76 -17.38 22.23 -0.08
C LYS A 76 -17.16 21.14 -1.12
N LEU A 77 -17.94 21.17 -2.19
CA LEU A 77 -17.72 20.29 -3.34
C LEU A 77 -16.41 20.67 -4.05
N LEU A 78 -15.55 19.68 -4.30
CA LEU A 78 -14.30 19.86 -5.04
C LEU A 78 -14.46 19.40 -6.48
N ARG A 79 -14.10 20.27 -7.42
CA ARG A 79 -14.00 19.93 -8.84
C ARG A 79 -12.69 19.19 -9.07
N ILE A 80 -12.77 18.06 -9.75
CA ILE A 80 -11.60 17.32 -10.22
C ILE A 80 -11.35 17.74 -11.67
N ASP A 81 -10.15 18.25 -11.93
CA ASP A 81 -9.73 18.58 -13.29
C ASP A 81 -9.38 17.28 -14.03
N LEU A 82 -10.29 16.85 -14.93
CA LEU A 82 -10.20 15.60 -15.66
C LEU A 82 -10.06 15.90 -17.17
N PRO A 83 -9.09 15.30 -17.86
CA PRO A 83 -8.93 15.50 -19.30
C PRO A 83 -10.18 15.07 -20.06
N THR A 84 -10.68 15.95 -20.95
CA THR A 84 -11.95 15.71 -21.67
C THR A 84 -11.84 14.49 -22.59
N GLU A 85 -10.65 14.22 -23.13
CA GLU A 85 -10.35 13.08 -23.98
C GLU A 85 -10.51 11.72 -23.28
N TRP A 86 -10.57 11.68 -21.94
CA TRP A 86 -10.80 10.44 -21.20
C TRP A 86 -12.25 9.96 -21.29
N GLY A 87 -13.19 10.77 -21.81
CA GLY A 87 -14.59 10.36 -21.97
C GLY A 87 -15.37 10.19 -20.67
N ILE A 88 -14.83 10.70 -19.54
CA ILE A 88 -15.47 10.61 -18.23
C ILE A 88 -16.77 11.42 -18.23
N TRP A 89 -17.83 10.79 -17.74
CA TRP A 89 -19.15 11.38 -17.73
C TRP A 89 -19.45 12.02 -16.37
N GLU A 90 -19.59 13.34 -16.34
CA GLU A 90 -20.16 14.03 -15.19
C GLU A 90 -21.69 13.84 -15.18
N ARG A 91 -22.19 13.03 -14.25
CA ARG A 91 -23.62 12.68 -14.15
C ARG A 91 -24.43 13.74 -13.44
N GLU A 92 -23.81 14.37 -12.44
CA GLU A 92 -24.29 15.50 -11.67
C GLU A 92 -23.08 16.37 -11.33
N GLU A 93 -23.30 17.63 -10.93
CA GLU A 93 -22.23 18.55 -10.56
C GLU A 93 -21.24 17.91 -9.56
N GLY A 94 -20.01 17.67 -10.02
CA GLY A 94 -18.94 17.08 -9.22
C GLY A 94 -19.01 15.57 -8.97
N VAL A 95 -19.93 14.85 -9.63
CA VAL A 95 -19.99 13.38 -9.62
C VAL A 95 -19.57 12.84 -10.98
N TYR A 96 -18.43 12.16 -11.01
CA TYR A 96 -17.78 11.70 -12.22
C TYR A 96 -17.91 10.18 -12.36
N SER A 97 -18.44 9.71 -13.47
CA SER A 97 -18.67 8.30 -13.78
C SER A 97 -17.87 7.85 -14.99
N LEU A 98 -17.08 6.80 -14.80
CA LEU A 98 -16.24 6.13 -15.77
C LEU A 98 -17.01 4.92 -16.30
N MET A 99 -17.87 5.15 -17.29
CA MET A 99 -18.72 4.11 -17.85
C MET A 99 -17.96 3.25 -18.87
N PRO A 100 -18.16 1.91 -18.89
CA PRO A 100 -17.41 1.00 -19.75
C PRO A 100 -17.65 1.19 -21.27
N HIS A 101 -18.71 1.89 -21.65
CA HIS A 101 -19.00 2.25 -23.04
C HIS A 101 -18.39 3.60 -23.47
N ARG A 102 -17.77 4.33 -22.53
CA ARG A 102 -17.15 5.64 -22.76
C ARG A 102 -15.65 5.63 -22.56
N VAL A 103 -15.17 4.78 -21.64
CA VAL A 103 -13.76 4.71 -21.25
C VAL A 103 -13.26 3.27 -21.32
N GLU A 104 -11.96 3.10 -21.51
CA GLU A 104 -11.31 1.79 -21.36
C GLU A 104 -11.18 1.43 -19.88
N GLY A 105 -12.22 0.81 -19.34
CA GLY A 105 -12.30 0.44 -17.92
C GLY A 105 -13.56 -0.35 -17.60
N GLU A 106 -13.60 -0.96 -16.41
CA GLU A 106 -14.71 -1.83 -15.99
C GLU A 106 -15.93 -1.03 -15.53
N GLY A 107 -15.72 0.08 -14.82
CA GLY A 107 -16.78 0.88 -14.21
C GLY A 107 -16.33 1.49 -12.88
N LEU A 108 -16.40 2.81 -12.73
CA LEU A 108 -16.06 3.52 -11.48
C LEU A 108 -16.86 4.82 -11.38
N THR A 109 -17.32 5.18 -10.19
CA THR A 109 -17.87 6.53 -9.92
C THR A 109 -17.09 7.17 -8.79
N ILE A 110 -16.76 8.46 -8.92
CA ILE A 110 -15.99 9.23 -7.95
C ILE A 110 -16.60 10.62 -7.71
N PHE A 111 -16.46 11.13 -6.49
CA PHE A 111 -16.61 12.55 -6.18
C PHE A 111 -15.61 12.96 -5.10
N ALA A 112 -15.33 14.25 -4.98
CA ALA A 112 -14.43 14.79 -3.97
C ALA A 112 -15.07 15.96 -3.23
N VAL A 113 -14.88 16.02 -1.92
CA VAL A 113 -15.38 17.09 -1.05
C VAL A 113 -14.30 17.50 -0.05
N GLU A 114 -14.36 18.75 0.37
CA GLU A 114 -13.51 19.35 1.42
C GLU A 114 -14.36 19.56 2.66
N LYS A 115 -13.81 19.21 3.82
CA LYS A 115 -14.43 19.46 5.12
C LYS A 115 -14.35 20.94 5.46
N CYS A 116 -15.49 21.53 5.81
CA CYS A 116 -15.58 22.92 6.23
C CYS A 116 -16.25 23.00 7.60
N GLY A 117 -15.76 23.82 8.52
CA GLY A 117 -16.42 24.07 9.80
C GLY A 117 -16.42 22.88 10.76
N GLY A 118 -15.26 22.52 11.29
CA GLY A 118 -15.11 21.65 12.44
C GLY A 118 -13.76 21.85 13.15
N ASP A 119 -13.79 22.02 14.47
CA ASP A 119 -12.60 22.35 15.27
C ASP A 119 -12.21 21.17 16.17
N THR A 120 -11.82 20.04 15.59
CA THR A 120 -11.28 18.91 16.37
C THR A 120 -10.32 18.05 15.57
N SER A 121 -9.03 18.40 15.60
CA SER A 121 -7.97 17.41 15.37
C SER A 121 -7.64 16.74 16.71
N PRO A 122 -7.68 15.40 16.82
CA PRO A 122 -7.19 14.72 18.00
C PRO A 122 -5.71 15.09 18.21
N LYS A 123 -5.33 15.52 19.41
CA LYS A 123 -3.93 15.82 19.72
C LYS A 123 -3.13 14.52 19.78
N ALA A 124 -2.15 14.39 18.90
CA ALA A 124 -1.20 13.28 18.89
C ALA A 124 -0.50 13.14 20.25
N GLY A 125 -0.45 11.91 20.75
CA GLY A 125 0.32 11.57 21.93
C GLY A 125 1.81 11.51 21.61
N LYS A 126 2.68 11.62 22.63
CA LYS A 126 4.11 11.36 22.42
C LYS A 126 4.33 9.87 22.12
N PRO A 127 5.05 9.50 21.05
CA PRO A 127 5.37 8.12 20.78
C PRO A 127 6.21 7.54 21.93
N GLN A 128 5.77 6.42 22.50
CA GLN A 128 6.54 5.68 23.51
C GLN A 128 7.52 4.76 22.79
N THR A 129 8.82 4.98 22.97
CA THR A 129 9.84 4.02 22.57
C THR A 129 10.58 3.52 23.81
N THR A 130 10.54 2.21 24.05
CA THR A 130 11.19 1.56 25.19
C THR A 130 12.45 0.78 24.79
N SER A 131 12.64 0.53 23.49
CA SER A 131 13.74 -0.28 22.97
C SER A 131 14.96 0.55 22.58
N THR A 132 16.15 0.05 22.96
CA THR A 132 17.44 0.58 22.53
C THR A 132 17.65 0.31 21.05
N THR A 133 17.99 1.35 20.30
CA THR A 133 18.16 1.26 18.84
C THR A 133 19.41 0.45 18.46
N PRO A 134 19.29 -0.47 17.49
CA PRO A 134 20.43 -1.20 16.95
C PRO A 134 21.51 -0.23 16.42
N PRO A 135 22.81 -0.48 16.70
CA PRO A 135 23.88 0.39 16.24
C PRO A 135 23.87 0.66 14.73
N LEU A 136 23.58 -0.38 13.92
CA LEU A 136 23.47 -0.25 12.47
C LEU A 136 22.40 0.76 12.04
N LEU A 137 21.25 0.75 12.72
CA LEU A 137 20.15 1.66 12.38
C LEU A 137 20.42 3.07 12.91
N ALA A 138 21.02 3.18 14.10
CA ALA A 138 21.40 4.45 14.70
C ALA A 138 22.41 5.24 13.85
N SER A 139 23.27 4.55 13.08
CA SER A 139 24.19 5.21 12.14
C SER A 139 23.55 5.65 10.81
N LEU A 140 22.34 5.18 10.49
CA LEU A 140 21.69 5.39 9.19
C LEU A 140 20.47 6.30 9.26
N PHE A 141 19.77 6.29 10.39
CA PHE A 141 18.49 6.93 10.55
C PHE A 141 18.41 7.68 11.87
N GLU A 142 17.70 8.79 11.86
CA GLU A 142 17.32 9.51 13.07
C GLU A 142 16.43 8.62 13.94
N ARG A 143 16.64 8.65 15.26
CA ARG A 143 15.89 7.83 16.22
C ARG A 143 14.37 8.00 16.09
N GLU A 144 13.93 9.21 15.79
CA GLU A 144 12.52 9.58 15.65
C GLU A 144 11.84 8.87 14.47
N ASN A 145 12.60 8.50 13.43
CA ASN A 145 12.08 7.76 12.27
C ASN A 145 12.10 6.24 12.47
N LEU A 146 12.49 5.76 13.66
CA LEU A 146 12.63 4.34 13.95
C LEU A 146 11.57 3.88 14.96
N TYR A 147 10.87 2.81 14.60
CA TYR A 147 9.85 2.18 15.43
C TYR A 147 10.16 0.69 15.57
N GLU A 148 9.98 0.13 16.77
CA GLU A 148 10.17 -1.30 17.02
C GLU A 148 8.86 -1.91 17.45
N HIS A 149 8.52 -3.03 16.82
CA HIS A 149 7.34 -3.81 17.15
C HIS A 149 7.63 -5.30 17.06
N ARG A 150 7.39 -6.03 18.16
CA ARG A 150 7.51 -7.50 18.23
C ARG A 150 8.87 -8.00 17.72
N GLY A 151 9.94 -7.29 18.05
CA GLY A 151 11.33 -7.60 17.70
C GLY A 151 11.77 -7.11 16.31
N THR A 152 10.86 -6.54 15.51
CA THR A 152 11.16 -6.02 14.18
C THR A 152 11.25 -4.50 14.21
N TRP A 153 12.31 -3.97 13.61
CA TRP A 153 12.52 -2.54 13.43
C TRP A 153 11.94 -2.08 12.10
N TYR A 154 11.28 -0.93 12.12
CA TYR A 154 10.64 -0.29 10.99
C TYR A 154 11.16 1.14 10.83
N HIS A 155 11.21 1.62 9.60
CA HIS A 155 11.34 3.02 9.28
C HIS A 155 9.96 3.64 9.05
N LEU A 156 9.68 4.76 9.70
CA LEU A 156 8.44 5.48 9.60
C LEU A 156 8.73 6.99 9.50
N SER A 157 7.98 7.71 8.66
CA SER A 157 8.10 9.17 8.59
C SER A 157 7.57 9.81 9.88
N LYS A 158 7.91 11.08 10.11
CA LYS A 158 7.35 11.87 11.22
C LYS A 158 5.81 11.84 11.24
N ALA A 159 5.16 12.06 10.10
CA ALA A 159 3.71 11.95 9.98
C ALA A 159 3.20 10.54 10.32
N GLY A 160 3.91 9.50 9.88
CA GLY A 160 3.56 8.12 10.25
C GLY A 160 3.67 7.86 11.75
N GLN A 161 4.67 8.43 12.44
CA GLN A 161 4.81 8.33 13.90
C GLN A 161 3.66 9.04 14.62
N GLU A 162 3.25 10.20 14.12
CA GLU A 162 2.08 10.92 14.63
C GLU A 162 0.81 10.07 14.49
N VAL A 163 0.56 9.50 13.30
CA VAL A 163 -0.56 8.56 13.09
C VAL A 163 -0.46 7.36 14.02
N LEU A 164 0.71 6.73 14.13
CA LEU A 164 0.91 5.58 15.00
C LEU A 164 0.59 5.89 16.47
N SER A 165 0.87 7.11 16.93
CA SER A 165 0.54 7.56 18.29
C SER A 165 -0.97 7.66 18.55
N LEU A 166 -1.77 7.88 17.51
CA LEU A 166 -3.23 7.98 17.56
C LEU A 166 -3.90 6.60 17.55
N LEU A 167 -3.22 5.57 17.04
CA LEU A 167 -3.75 4.21 16.86
C LEU A 167 -3.75 3.35 18.13
N LYS A 168 -3.85 3.96 19.32
CA LYS A 168 -3.88 3.21 20.59
C LYS A 168 -5.14 2.32 20.63
N GLY A 169 -4.93 1.01 20.80
CA GLY A 169 -6.01 0.02 20.81
C GLY A 169 -6.36 -0.55 19.44
N VAL A 170 -5.75 -0.03 18.37
CA VAL A 170 -5.85 -0.61 17.02
C VAL A 170 -4.74 -1.64 16.83
N GLN A 171 -5.08 -2.79 16.24
CA GLN A 171 -4.08 -3.79 15.87
C GLN A 171 -3.33 -3.34 14.62
N VAL A 172 -2.15 -2.76 14.81
CA VAL A 172 -1.25 -2.40 13.70
C VAL A 172 -0.55 -3.65 13.19
N LEU A 173 -0.87 -4.08 11.96
CA LEU A 173 -0.22 -5.23 11.32
C LEU A 173 1.19 -4.90 10.82
N THR A 174 1.36 -3.71 10.23
CA THR A 174 2.63 -3.19 9.70
C THR A 174 2.69 -1.68 9.95
N GLY A 175 3.78 -1.19 10.53
CA GLY A 175 3.99 0.24 10.83
C GLY A 175 5.18 0.81 10.07
N GLY A 176 5.00 1.09 8.77
CA GLY A 176 6.06 1.61 7.89
C GLY A 176 6.86 0.51 7.18
N VAL A 177 8.11 0.81 6.80
CA VAL A 177 8.96 -0.11 6.05
C VAL A 177 9.74 -1.00 7.01
N PRO A 178 9.59 -2.34 6.98
CA PRO A 178 10.36 -3.22 7.85
C PRO A 178 11.84 -3.21 7.45
N LEU A 179 12.71 -2.83 8.39
CA LEU A 179 14.15 -2.79 8.22
C LEU A 179 14.81 -4.12 8.58
N GLY A 180 14.38 -4.77 9.68
CA GLY A 180 14.98 -6.03 10.10
C GLY A 180 14.90 -6.29 11.59
N THR A 181 15.67 -7.28 12.05
CA THR A 181 15.70 -7.74 13.44
C THR A 181 17.14 -7.79 13.95
N GLN A 182 17.38 -7.31 15.17
CA GLN A 182 18.67 -7.50 15.84
C GLN A 182 18.73 -8.92 16.43
N LYS A 183 19.74 -9.70 16.06
CA LYS A 183 19.98 -11.07 16.58
C LYS A 183 21.41 -11.19 17.10
N GLY A 184 21.57 -11.02 18.40
CA GLY A 184 22.90 -10.97 19.02
C GLY A 184 23.68 -9.77 18.48
N LYS A 185 24.84 -10.03 17.85
CA LYS A 185 25.66 -8.98 17.20
C LYS A 185 25.24 -8.67 15.77
N ASP A 186 24.53 -9.59 15.12
CA ASP A 186 24.13 -9.44 13.72
C ASP A 186 22.80 -8.70 13.61
N PHE A 187 22.68 -7.81 12.62
CA PHE A 187 21.39 -7.29 12.19
C PHE A 187 20.93 -8.07 10.95
N LEU A 188 19.79 -8.74 11.04
CA LEU A 188 19.20 -9.50 9.93
C LEU A 188 18.17 -8.60 9.23
N PRO A 189 18.45 -8.10 8.01
CA PRO A 189 17.54 -7.21 7.32
C PRO A 189 16.28 -7.93 6.86
N ALA A 190 15.16 -7.21 6.88
CA ALA A 190 13.89 -7.67 6.35
C ALA A 190 13.82 -7.38 4.84
N HIS A 191 13.14 -8.26 4.10
CA HIS A 191 12.97 -8.11 2.66
C HIS A 191 12.35 -6.75 2.25
N GLY A 192 11.40 -6.24 3.04
CA GLY A 192 10.77 -4.95 2.76
C GLY A 192 11.73 -3.74 2.74
N TRP A 193 12.91 -3.84 3.36
CA TRP A 193 13.95 -2.81 3.21
C TRP A 193 14.46 -2.76 1.77
N ALA A 194 14.76 -3.93 1.17
CA ALA A 194 15.19 -4.00 -0.23
C ALA A 194 14.05 -3.62 -1.19
N SER A 195 12.80 -4.00 -0.88
CA SER A 195 11.63 -3.66 -1.71
C SER A 195 11.21 -2.19 -1.61
N SER A 196 11.82 -1.40 -0.71
CA SER A 196 11.50 0.02 -0.57
C SER A 196 12.46 0.85 -1.42
N ALA A 197 12.00 1.34 -2.58
CA ALA A 197 12.83 2.11 -3.50
C ALA A 197 13.71 3.19 -2.82
N PRO A 198 13.17 4.13 -2.00
CA PRO A 198 14.01 5.16 -1.38
C PRO A 198 14.89 4.64 -0.23
N LEU A 199 14.52 3.57 0.46
CA LEU A 199 15.27 3.08 1.63
C LEU A 199 16.28 2.00 1.28
N ALA A 200 16.07 1.25 0.21
CA ALA A 200 16.99 0.22 -0.26
C ALA A 200 18.37 0.79 -0.59
N THR A 201 18.42 2.01 -1.14
CA THR A 201 19.69 2.72 -1.42
C THR A 201 20.50 3.00 -0.16
N LYS A 202 19.83 3.22 0.98
CA LYS A 202 20.45 3.44 2.30
C LYS A 202 20.90 2.15 2.99
N ALA A 203 20.60 0.98 2.43
CA ALA A 203 21.07 -0.28 2.99
C ALA A 203 22.61 -0.33 2.94
N PRO A 204 23.31 -0.56 4.06
CA PRO A 204 24.77 -0.46 4.15
C PRO A 204 25.49 -1.72 3.68
N PHE A 205 24.79 -2.63 3.00
CA PHE A 205 25.30 -3.94 2.60
C PHE A 205 25.94 -3.87 1.21
N PRO A 206 27.06 -4.57 0.96
CA PRO A 206 27.63 -4.69 -0.38
C PRO A 206 26.57 -5.13 -1.40
N ARG A 207 26.66 -4.60 -2.61
CA ARG A 207 25.71 -4.88 -3.69
C ARG A 207 26.29 -6.01 -4.53
N TYR A 208 25.45 -6.98 -4.88
CA TYR A 208 25.78 -8.06 -5.80
C TYR A 208 24.79 -8.07 -6.95
N GLU A 209 25.29 -7.81 -8.15
CA GLU A 209 24.48 -7.80 -9.37
C GLU A 209 24.27 -9.25 -9.86
N ALA A 210 23.03 -9.71 -9.82
CA ALA A 210 22.65 -11.07 -10.14
C ALA A 210 22.51 -11.29 -11.66
N THR A 211 22.82 -12.51 -12.13
CA THR A 211 22.43 -12.98 -13.46
C THR A 211 20.95 -13.41 -13.49
N ASP A 212 20.39 -13.57 -14.69
CA ASP A 212 19.03 -14.09 -14.87
C ASP A 212 18.79 -15.42 -14.13
N GLU A 213 19.75 -16.35 -14.20
CA GLU A 213 19.67 -17.64 -13.51
C GLU A 213 19.66 -17.47 -11.98
N GLU A 214 20.48 -16.56 -11.46
CA GLU A 214 20.57 -16.28 -10.04
C GLU A 214 19.30 -15.61 -9.52
N VAL A 215 18.70 -14.69 -10.28
CA VAL A 215 17.39 -14.10 -9.95
C VAL A 215 16.32 -15.16 -9.84
N LEU A 216 16.22 -16.05 -10.84
CA LEU A 216 15.19 -17.09 -10.83
C LEU A 216 15.37 -18.04 -9.64
N ARG A 217 16.60 -18.47 -9.35
CA ARG A 217 16.92 -19.29 -8.17
C ARG A 217 16.63 -18.52 -6.87
N PHE A 218 16.93 -17.23 -6.84
CA PHE A 218 16.68 -16.38 -5.69
C PHE A 218 15.19 -16.31 -5.36
N LEU A 219 14.36 -16.00 -6.35
CA LEU A 219 12.90 -15.89 -6.22
C LEU A 219 12.23 -17.25 -5.94
N LYS A 220 12.77 -18.36 -6.46
CA LYS A 220 12.33 -19.72 -6.15
C LYS A 220 12.83 -20.24 -4.79
N ARG A 221 13.72 -19.49 -4.11
CA ARG A 221 14.42 -19.92 -2.89
C ARG A 221 15.24 -21.21 -3.04
N GLU A 222 15.79 -21.41 -4.22
CA GLU A 222 16.72 -22.50 -4.52
C GLU A 222 18.12 -22.21 -3.95
N VAL A 223 19.01 -23.20 -4.06
CA VAL A 223 20.41 -23.05 -3.65
C VAL A 223 21.11 -22.06 -4.59
N LEU A 224 21.74 -21.05 -3.98
CA LEU A 224 22.50 -20.03 -4.67
C LEU A 224 23.99 -20.36 -4.61
N ASN A 225 24.61 -20.47 -5.79
CA ASN A 225 26.04 -20.63 -5.95
C ASN A 225 26.66 -19.27 -6.29
N ILE A 226 26.49 -18.32 -5.37
CA ILE A 226 26.97 -16.94 -5.51
C ILE A 226 28.28 -16.80 -4.74
N GLU A 227 29.26 -16.17 -5.35
CA GLU A 227 30.49 -15.71 -4.71
C GLU A 227 30.40 -14.20 -4.48
N SER A 228 29.94 -13.83 -3.29
CA SER A 228 29.79 -12.43 -2.85
C SER A 228 30.66 -12.13 -1.63
N GLU A 229 30.70 -10.87 -1.19
CA GLU A 229 31.43 -10.49 0.02
C GLU A 229 30.93 -11.27 1.25
N ARG A 230 31.81 -11.59 2.19
CA ARG A 230 31.43 -12.34 3.40
C ARG A 230 30.44 -11.52 4.22
N GLY A 231 29.32 -12.13 4.60
CA GLY A 231 28.28 -11.46 5.38
C GLY A 231 27.02 -11.21 4.54
N ILE A 232 26.29 -10.14 4.87
CA ILE A 232 25.03 -9.83 4.19
C ILE A 232 25.30 -8.96 2.97
N ASN A 233 24.71 -9.34 1.84
CA ASN A 233 24.77 -8.59 0.58
C ASN A 233 23.34 -8.26 0.14
N LEU A 234 23.19 -7.09 -0.47
CA LEU A 234 21.99 -6.69 -1.20
C LEU A 234 22.10 -7.21 -2.63
N LEU A 235 21.25 -8.16 -2.98
CA LEU A 235 21.12 -8.66 -4.35
C LEU A 235 20.40 -7.61 -5.19
N THR A 236 20.98 -7.24 -6.33
CA THR A 236 20.41 -6.34 -7.32
C THR A 236 20.26 -7.05 -8.67
N TYR A 237 19.33 -6.59 -9.49
CA TYR A 237 19.17 -7.02 -10.87
C TYR A 237 18.78 -5.84 -11.74
N GLN A 238 19.59 -5.56 -12.76
CA GLN A 238 19.52 -4.35 -13.57
C GLN A 238 19.51 -3.08 -12.70
N GLY A 239 20.31 -3.10 -11.62
CA GLY A 239 20.36 -2.02 -10.63
C GLY A 239 19.15 -1.93 -9.68
N ILE A 240 18.13 -2.79 -9.83
CA ILE A 240 16.95 -2.84 -8.95
C ILE A 240 17.24 -3.76 -7.76
N PRO A 241 17.09 -3.28 -6.51
CA PRO A 241 17.23 -4.13 -5.33
C PRO A 241 16.16 -5.23 -5.26
N LEU A 242 16.60 -6.49 -5.20
CA LEU A 242 15.70 -7.65 -5.13
C LEU A 242 15.53 -8.20 -3.72
N GLY A 243 16.56 -8.12 -2.88
CA GLY A 243 16.53 -8.70 -1.53
C GLY A 243 17.91 -9.02 -1.01
N PHE A 244 17.98 -9.82 0.05
CA PHE A 244 19.24 -10.06 0.75
C PHE A 244 19.69 -11.52 0.61
N ILE A 245 21.00 -11.70 0.56
CA ILE A 245 21.67 -12.99 0.74
C ILE A 245 22.68 -12.88 1.88
N LYS A 246 22.99 -14.00 2.55
CA LYS A 246 24.08 -14.06 3.53
C LYS A 246 25.14 -15.06 3.09
N GLN A 247 26.30 -14.56 2.67
CA GLN A 247 27.47 -15.37 2.35
C GLN A 247 28.09 -15.94 3.62
N VAL A 248 28.19 -17.27 3.68
CA VAL A 248 28.79 -18.02 4.81
C VAL A 248 29.75 -19.06 4.25
N GLY A 249 31.04 -18.73 4.19
CA GLY A 249 32.04 -19.57 3.53
C GLY A 249 31.76 -19.66 2.02
N ASN A 250 31.64 -20.87 1.49
CA ASN A 250 31.44 -21.13 0.06
C ASN A 250 29.94 -21.24 -0.33
N ARG A 251 29.03 -20.76 0.51
CA ARG A 251 27.58 -20.79 0.22
C ARG A 251 26.92 -19.45 0.49
N ALA A 252 25.92 -19.13 -0.33
CA ALA A 252 25.02 -18.00 -0.12
C ALA A 252 23.68 -18.50 0.43
N ASN A 253 23.34 -18.09 1.66
CA ASN A 253 22.01 -18.32 2.21
C ASN A 253 21.02 -17.33 1.61
N ASN A 254 19.98 -17.85 0.97
CA ASN A 254 18.90 -17.06 0.41
C ASN A 254 17.93 -16.56 1.51
N LEU A 255 17.83 -15.23 1.70
CA LEU A 255 16.96 -14.60 2.69
C LEU A 255 15.60 -14.13 2.14
N TYR A 256 15.26 -14.45 0.89
CA TYR A 256 13.97 -14.11 0.29
C TYR A 256 12.78 -14.71 1.07
N PRO A 257 11.64 -14.04 1.30
CA PRO A 257 10.59 -14.60 2.14
C PRO A 257 9.98 -15.89 1.59
N ARG A 258 9.84 -16.93 2.42
CA ARG A 258 9.28 -18.25 2.02
C ARG A 258 7.88 -18.18 1.42
N HIS A 259 7.04 -17.27 1.93
CA HIS A 259 5.66 -17.13 1.47
C HIS A 259 5.55 -16.37 0.14
N LEU A 260 6.61 -15.67 -0.29
CA LEU A 260 6.68 -14.99 -1.59
C LEU A 260 7.36 -15.85 -2.66
N ALA A 261 7.94 -17.00 -2.27
CA ALA A 261 8.74 -17.81 -3.17
C ALA A 261 7.92 -18.33 -4.35
N LEU A 262 8.47 -18.20 -5.56
CA LEU A 262 7.88 -18.74 -6.77
C LEU A 262 7.86 -20.27 -6.69
N ARG A 263 6.67 -20.86 -6.81
CA ARG A 263 6.48 -22.32 -6.82
C ARG A 263 6.26 -22.89 -8.22
N ASN A 264 6.07 -22.03 -9.21
CA ASN A 264 5.90 -22.48 -10.58
C ASN A 264 7.25 -22.95 -11.16
N SER A 265 7.37 -24.26 -11.36
CA SER A 265 8.56 -24.89 -11.93
C SER A 265 8.71 -24.63 -13.43
N SER A 266 7.66 -24.22 -14.14
CA SER A 266 7.72 -23.96 -15.58
C SER A 266 8.43 -22.65 -15.93
N LEU A 267 8.59 -21.74 -14.97
CA LEU A 267 9.26 -20.46 -15.20
C LEU A 267 10.75 -20.67 -15.49
N THR A 268 11.22 -19.99 -16.53
CA THR A 268 12.59 -19.98 -17.04
C THR A 268 13.14 -18.55 -17.03
N THR A 269 14.42 -18.38 -17.36
CA THR A 269 15.05 -17.05 -17.48
C THR A 269 14.40 -16.18 -18.57
N LYS A 270 13.79 -16.81 -19.59
CA LYS A 270 13.07 -16.09 -20.66
C LYS A 270 11.79 -15.42 -20.20
N ASP A 271 11.24 -15.83 -19.05
CA ASP A 271 10.02 -15.27 -18.47
C ASP A 271 10.33 -14.06 -17.57
N ILE A 272 11.60 -13.70 -17.38
CA ILE A 272 11.98 -12.48 -16.67
C ILE A 272 11.61 -11.28 -17.55
N PRO A 273 10.77 -10.34 -17.06
CA PRO A 273 10.39 -9.18 -17.86
C PRO A 273 11.61 -8.34 -18.23
N ASN A 274 11.59 -7.74 -19.42
CA ASN A 274 12.61 -6.76 -19.80
C ASN A 274 12.18 -5.36 -19.35
N TRP A 275 12.69 -4.94 -18.18
CA TRP A 275 12.26 -3.70 -17.51
C TRP A 275 12.82 -2.43 -18.15
N ILE A 276 13.81 -2.54 -19.04
CA ILE A 276 14.41 -1.39 -19.74
C ILE A 276 13.51 -0.86 -20.88
N THR A 277 12.51 -1.64 -21.29
CA THR A 277 11.61 -1.34 -22.42
C THR A 277 10.15 -1.01 -22.04
N LEU A 278 9.85 -0.86 -20.75
CA LEU A 278 8.54 -0.43 -20.24
C LEU A 278 8.63 1.00 -19.70
#